data_AF-A0A0F9CQA8-F1
#
_entry.id   AF-A0A0F9CQA8-F1
#
_cell.length_a   1.000
_cell.length_b   1.000
_cell.length_c   1.000
_cell.angle_alpha   90.00
_cell.angle_beta   90.00
_cell.angle_gamma   90.00
#
_symmetry.space_group_name_H-M   'P 1'
#
loop_
_entity.id
_entity.type
_entity.pdbx_description
1 polymer ?
#
loop_
_entity_poly.entity_id
_entity_poly.type
_entity_poly.pdbx_seq_one_letter_code
_entity_poly.pdbx_strand_id
1 'polypeptide(L)' 'AMNVHFQKGPLKEVGVNGITMESLLSIILHRLQSFQGGTFGCPENAIALGHIKEALLALHTRTEDRIKRAVEGTRQK' A
#
# COMPACT_ATOMS: atom_id res chain seq x y z
N ALA A 1 11.06 6.45 20.07
CA ALA A 1 9.88 6.27 19.19
C ALA A 1 10.30 5.47 17.97
N MET A 2 9.44 4.58 17.47
CA MET A 2 9.71 3.85 16.23
C MET A 2 9.36 4.75 15.04
N ASN A 3 10.33 5.00 14.15
CA ASN A 3 10.16 5.88 13.00
C ASN A 3 9.86 5.06 11.74
N VAL A 4 8.83 5.47 11.00
CA VAL A 4 8.53 4.93 9.67
C VAL A 4 8.97 5.95 8.63
N HIS A 5 9.94 5.58 7.79
CA HIS A 5 10.44 6.43 6.71
C HIS A 5 9.72 6.08 5.41
N PHE A 6 8.89 6.99 4.91
CA PHE A 6 8.21 6.81 3.62
C PHE A 6 9.14 7.09 2.43
N GLN A 7 8.90 6.35 1.35
CA GLN A 7 9.53 6.58 0.05
C GLN A 7 9.27 8.02 -0.41
N LYS A 8 10.34 8.73 -0.77
CA LYS A 8 10.29 10.10 -1.30
C LYS A 8 10.78 10.13 -2.72
N GLY A 9 9.85 10.37 -3.64
CA GLY A 9 10.12 10.45 -5.07
C GLY A 9 10.02 9.10 -5.79
N PRO A 10 10.00 9.12 -7.13
CA PRO A 10 9.79 7.93 -7.94
C PRO A 10 11.00 6.98 -7.93
N LEU A 11 10.74 5.67 -7.91
CA LEU A 11 11.79 4.65 -7.74
C LEU A 11 12.89 4.69 -8.80
N LYS A 12 12.57 4.98 -10.07
CA LYS A 12 13.58 5.00 -11.14
C LYS A 12 14.47 6.25 -11.10
N GLU A 13 14.08 7.29 -10.37
CA GLU A 13 14.84 8.52 -10.24
C GLU A 13 15.69 8.57 -8.97
N VAL A 14 15.13 8.11 -7.85
CA VAL A 14 15.76 8.27 -6.52
C VAL A 14 16.13 6.95 -5.85
N GLY A 15 15.86 5.82 -6.51
CA GLY A 15 15.99 4.49 -5.91
C GLY A 15 15.02 4.26 -4.75
N VAL A 16 15.28 3.22 -3.97
CA VAL A 16 14.53 2.90 -2.75
C VAL A 16 15.13 3.68 -1.59
N ASN A 17 14.33 4.54 -0.94
CA ASN A 17 14.74 5.35 0.20
C ASN A 17 13.73 5.35 1.36
N GLY A 18 12.68 4.53 1.26
CA GLY A 18 11.69 4.33 2.31
C GLY A 18 10.61 3.33 1.90
N ILE A 19 9.61 3.15 2.77
CA ILE A 19 8.47 2.28 2.51
C ILE A 19 7.44 2.98 1.62
N THR A 20 6.84 2.26 0.68
CA THR A 20 5.71 2.77 -0.10
C THR A 20 4.41 2.68 0.71
N MET A 21 3.40 3.43 0.28
CA MET A 21 2.08 3.36 0.93
C MET A 21 1.48 1.96 0.75
N GLU A 22 1.66 1.39 -0.45
CA GLU A 22 1.24 0.05 -0.84
C GLU A 22 1.87 -1.03 0.07
N SER A 23 3.17 -0.93 0.35
CA SER A 23 3.86 -1.86 1.25
C SER A 23 3.35 -1.76 2.69
N LEU A 24 3.16 -0.53 3.20
CA LEU A 24 2.64 -0.35 4.56
C LEU A 24 1.20 -0.86 4.69
N LEU A 25 0.34 -0.56 3.71
CA LEU A 25 -1.03 -1.08 3.66
C LEU A 25 -1.07 -2.60 3.58
N SER A 26 -0.15 -3.22 2.84
CA SER A 26 -0.08 -4.69 2.74
C SER A 26 0.32 -5.34 4.07
N ILE A 27 1.25 -4.73 4.82
CA ILE A 27 1.62 -5.17 6.17
C ILE A 27 0.43 -5.06 7.12
N ILE A 28 -0.30 -3.93 7.07
CA ILE A 28 -1.49 -3.71 7.89
C ILE A 28 -2.60 -4.70 7.51
N LEU A 29 -2.82 -4.93 6.21
CA LEU A 29 -3.79 -5.91 5.70
C LEU A 29 -3.51 -7.29 6.29
N HIS A 30 -2.27 -7.78 6.14
CA HIS A 30 -1.87 -9.09 6.64
C HIS A 30 -2.08 -9.19 8.16
N ARG A 31 -1.66 -8.16 8.90
CA ARG A 31 -1.82 -8.13 10.36
C ARG A 31 -3.28 -8.12 10.77
N LEU A 32 -4.12 -7.33 10.12
CA LEU A 32 -5.55 -7.23 10.41
C LEU A 32 -6.29 -8.52 10.02
N GLN A 33 -5.86 -9.22 8.97
CA GLN A 33 -6.37 -10.55 8.63
C GLN A 33 -6.08 -11.55 9.76
N SER A 34 -4.89 -11.51 10.36
CA SER A 34 -4.56 -12.35 11.52
C SER A 34 -5.46 -12.02 12.73
N PHE A 35 -5.73 -10.74 13.00
CA PHE A 35 -6.67 -10.35 14.06
C PHE A 35 -8.09 -10.84 13.77
N GLN A 36 -8.55 -10.68 12.53
CA GLN A 36 -9.89 -11.09 12.12
C GLN A 36 -10.10 -12.60 12.19
N GLY A 37 -9.08 -13.40 11.82
CA GLY A 37 -9.13 -14.86 11.89
C GLY A 37 -8.84 -15.43 13.28
N GLY A 38 -8.38 -14.61 14.22
CA GLY A 38 -8.05 -15.02 15.58
C GLY A 38 -9.15 -14.71 16.60
N THR A 39 -8.78 -14.70 17.88
CA THR A 39 -9.67 -14.42 19.01
C THR A 39 -10.20 -12.99 19.06
N PHE A 40 -9.67 -12.10 18.22
CA PHE A 40 -9.99 -10.67 18.18
C PHE A 40 -10.83 -10.30 16.93
N GLY A 41 -11.44 -11.28 16.27
CA GLY A 41 -12.30 -11.02 15.13
C GLY A 41 -13.52 -10.17 15.51
N CYS A 42 -13.82 -9.15 14.70
CA CYS A 42 -14.97 -8.28 14.91
C CYS A 42 -15.47 -7.68 13.58
N PRO A 43 -16.71 -7.14 13.53
CA PRO A 43 -17.26 -6.52 12.32
C PRO A 43 -16.43 -5.34 11.80
N GLU A 44 -15.87 -4.52 12.69
CA GLU A 44 -15.07 -3.34 12.35
C GLU A 44 -13.78 -3.73 11.64
N ASN A 45 -13.14 -4.83 12.06
CA ASN A 45 -11.97 -5.39 11.39
C ASN A 45 -12.31 -5.83 9.97
N ALA A 46 -13.47 -6.47 9.75
CA ALA A 46 -13.92 -6.86 8.41
C ALA A 46 -14.16 -5.65 7.49
N ILE A 47 -14.76 -4.57 8.03
CA ILE A 47 -14.95 -3.31 7.29
C ILE A 47 -13.60 -2.70 6.93
N ALA A 48 -12.69 -2.59 7.89
CA ALA A 48 -11.35 -2.05 7.65
C ALA A 48 -10.55 -2.88 6.64
N LEU A 49 -10.67 -4.22 6.66
CA LEU A 49 -10.09 -5.10 5.64
C LEU A 49 -10.64 -4.81 4.24
N GLY A 50 -11.94 -4.53 4.12
CA GLY A 50 -12.58 -4.11 2.86
C GLY A 50 -11.92 -2.86 2.31
N HIS A 51 -11.85 -1.79 3.12
CA HIS A 51 -11.27 -0.52 2.69
C HIS A 51 -9.77 -0.60 2.36
N ILE A 52 -8.99 -1.40 3.10
CA ILE A 52 -7.58 -1.58 2.77
C ILE A 52 -7.42 -2.28 1.42
N LYS A 53 -8.26 -3.28 1.11
CA LYS A 53 -8.25 -3.96 -0.20
C LYS A 53 -8.64 -3.01 -1.33
N GLU A 54 -9.67 -2.19 -1.13
CA GLU A 54 -10.08 -1.17 -2.11
C GLU A 54 -8.96 -0.15 -2.36
N ALA A 55 -8.29 0.31 -1.29
CA ALA A 55 -7.16 1.23 -1.40
C ALA A 55 -6.00 0.61 -2.18
N LEU A 56 -5.64 -0.65 -1.88
CA LEU A 56 -4.59 -1.37 -2.60
C LEU A 56 -4.96 -1.56 -4.09
N LEU A 57 -6.22 -1.90 -4.39
CA LEU A 57 -6.70 -2.02 -5.77
C LEU A 57 -6.57 -0.69 -6.51
N ALA A 58 -7.01 0.42 -5.92
CA ALA A 58 -6.91 1.74 -6.53
C ALA A 58 -5.45 2.16 -6.80
N LEU A 59 -4.53 1.87 -5.87
CA LEU A 59 -3.10 2.13 -6.04
C LEU A 59 -2.47 1.24 -7.13
N HIS A 60 -2.92 -0.01 -7.23
CA HIS A 60 -2.51 -0.92 -8.29
C HIS A 60 -2.99 -0.44 -9.66
N THR A 61 -4.27 -0.11 -9.83
CA THR A 61 -4.81 0.45 -11.07
C THR A 61 -4.07 1.71 -11.51
N ARG A 62 -3.78 2.62 -10.57
CA ARG A 62 -2.94 3.81 -10.85
C ARG A 62 -1.56 3.41 -11.38
N THR A 63 -0.94 2.38 -10.81
CA THR A 63 0.37 1.89 -11.25
C THR A 63 0.29 1.27 -12.65
N GLU A 64 -0.71 0.44 -12.91
CA GLU A 64 -0.96 -0.15 -14.23
C GLU A 64 -1.15 0.93 -15.30
N ASP A 65 -1.92 1.98 -15.01
CA ASP A 65 -2.12 3.08 -15.94
C ASP A 65 -0.84 3.87 -16.22
N ARG A 66 0.06 3.98 -15.24
CA ARG A 66 1.39 4.56 -15.44
C ARG A 66 2.29 3.64 -16.26
N ILE A 67 2.18 2.33 -16.09
CA ILE A 67 2.91 1.34 -16.90
C ILE A 67 2.44 1.41 -18.36
N LYS A 68 1.12 1.43 -18.61
CA LYS A 68 0.54 1.56 -19.96
C LYS A 68 1.03 2.81 -20.70
N ARG A 69 1.30 3.88 -19.96
CA ARG A 69 1.82 5.16 -20.50
C ARG A 69 3.36 5.24 -20.49
N ALA A 70 4.05 4.17 -20.09
CA ALA A 70 5.51 4.09 -19.98
C ALA A 70 6.15 5.14 -19.05
N VAL A 71 5.40 5.69 -18.09
CA VAL A 71 5.87 6.71 -17.14
C VAL A 71 6.01 6.18 -15.70
N GLU A 72 5.74 4.90 -15.46
CA GLU A 72 5.92 4.27 -14.15
C GLU A 72 7.33 4.53 -13.60
N GLY A 73 7.41 4.86 -12.31
CA GLY A 73 8.68 5.10 -11.64
C GLY A 73 9.34 6.45 -11.96
N THR A 74 8.65 7.38 -12.63
CA THR A 74 9.14 8.74 -12.96
C THR A 74 8.18 9.84 -12.49
N ARG A 75 8.55 11.13 -12.58
CA ARG A 75 7.66 12.28 -12.33
C ARG A 75 6.73 12.61 -13.49
N GLN A 76 6.93 11.98 -14.66
CA GLN A 76 6.10 12.25 -15.83
C GLN A 76 4.65 11.88 -15.50
N LYS A 77 3.73 12.77 -15.86
CA LYS A 77 2.31 12.62 -15.53
C LYS A 77 1.73 11.48 -16.31
#